data_AF-A0ABD7HG15-F1
#
_entry.id   AF-A0ABD7HG15-F1
#
_cell.length_a   1.000
_cell.length_b   1.000
_cell.length_c   1.000
_cell.angle_alpha   90.00
_cell.angle_beta   90.00
_cell.angle_gamma   90.00
#
_symmetry.space_group_name_H-M   'P 1'
#
loop_
_entity.id
_entity.type
_entity.pdbx_description
1 polymer ?
#
loop_
_entity_poly.entity_id
_entity_poly.type
_entity_poly.pdbx_seq_one_letter_code
_entity_poly.pdbx_strand_id
1 'polypeptide(L)'
;MVTYTDSQLRRVQFGPVPGSWKFTFHLEDGRSANERSFQAIKSDHLTRLQHLKWGPRREPWNHLVIALAYAITNRTVQTWATPPADSWSQKAMDLARILRRPPMIEPPRT
;
A
#
# COMPACT_ATOMS: atom_id res chain seq x y z
N MET A 1 -20.57 16.39 22.78
CA MET A 1 -19.12 16.30 23.03
C MET A 1 -18.94 15.25 24.11
N VAL A 2 -18.30 14.11 23.81
CA VAL A 2 -18.11 13.02 24.78
C VAL A 2 -16.68 13.13 25.30
N THR A 3 -16.53 13.41 26.59
CA THR A 3 -15.23 13.56 27.25
C THR A 3 -14.84 12.22 27.87
N TYR A 4 -13.71 11.64 27.44
CA TYR A 4 -13.21 10.39 28.01
C TYR A 4 -12.60 10.62 29.40
N THR A 5 -12.75 9.65 30.31
CA THR A 5 -12.13 9.71 31.64
C THR A 5 -10.64 9.36 31.57
N ASP A 6 -9.85 9.81 32.57
CA ASP A 6 -8.39 9.56 32.63
C ASP A 6 -8.05 8.05 32.58
N SER A 7 -8.89 7.22 33.19
CA SER A 7 -8.75 5.76 33.15
C SER A 7 -9.02 5.15 31.77
N GLN A 8 -9.88 5.77 30.96
CA GLN A 8 -10.15 5.36 29.60
C GLN A 8 -8.99 5.74 28.68
N LEU A 9 -8.46 6.96 28.81
CA LEU A 9 -7.29 7.42 28.04
C LEU A 9 -6.06 6.53 28.26
N ARG A 10 -5.81 6.08 29.49
CA ARG A 10 -4.71 5.15 29.81
C ARG A 10 -4.84 3.77 29.17
N ARG A 11 -6.06 3.36 28.77
CA ARG A 11 -6.33 2.06 28.13
C ARG A 11 -6.48 2.16 26.62
N VAL A 12 -6.52 3.37 26.06
CA VAL A 12 -6.59 3.55 24.61
C VAL A 12 -5.24 3.16 24.01
N GLN A 13 -5.28 2.23 23.07
CA GLN A 13 -4.15 1.91 22.22
C GLN A 13 -4.37 2.54 20.86
N PHE A 14 -3.59 3.58 20.58
CA PHE A 14 -3.62 4.31 19.31
C PHE A 14 -2.79 3.55 18.28
N GLY A 15 -3.32 2.44 17.76
CA GLY A 15 -2.69 1.69 16.69
C GLY A 15 -2.93 0.18 16.75
N PRO A 16 -2.49 -0.56 15.72
CA PRO A 16 -2.52 -2.01 15.73
C PRO A 16 -1.56 -2.55 16.80
N VAL A 17 -2.13 -3.24 17.78
CA VAL A 17 -1.42 -3.73 18.97
C VAL A 17 -0.76 -5.06 18.63
N PRO A 18 0.54 -5.26 18.91
CA PRO A 18 1.21 -6.53 18.66
C PRO A 18 0.42 -7.72 19.24
N GLY A 19 0.15 -8.74 18.42
CA GLY A 19 -0.65 -9.91 18.80
C GLY A 19 -2.17 -9.75 18.63
N SER A 20 -2.68 -8.55 18.34
CA SER A 20 -4.09 -8.37 17.95
C SER A 20 -4.32 -8.75 16.50
N TRP A 21 -5.55 -9.18 16.17
CA TRP A 21 -5.96 -9.46 14.78
C TRP A 21 -5.72 -8.27 13.85
N LYS A 22 -5.94 -7.04 14.33
CA LYS A 22 -5.70 -5.81 13.55
C LYS A 22 -4.22 -5.64 13.19
N PHE A 23 -3.31 -6.02 14.07
CA PHE A 23 -1.87 -6.01 13.79
C PHE A 23 -1.47 -7.10 12.81
N THR A 24 -2.02 -8.31 12.95
CA THR A 24 -1.80 -9.38 11.98
C THR A 24 -2.28 -8.97 10.59
N PHE A 25 -3.47 -8.36 10.46
CA PHE A 25 -3.96 -7.87 9.18
C PHE A 25 -3.09 -6.76 8.59
N HIS A 26 -2.57 -5.86 9.44
CA HIS A 26 -1.66 -4.81 8.97
C HIS A 26 -0.37 -5.38 8.37
N LEU A 27 0.22 -6.40 9.02
CA LEU A 27 1.40 -7.09 8.49
C LEU A 27 1.11 -7.88 7.21
N GLU A 28 -0.04 -8.59 7.17
CA GLU A 28 -0.46 -9.33 5.99
C GLU A 28 -0.74 -8.43 4.79
N ASP A 29 -1.30 -7.24 5.01
CA ASP A 29 -1.54 -6.26 3.95
C ASP A 29 -0.20 -5.84 3.30
N GLY A 30 0.79 -5.48 4.11
CA GLY A 30 2.15 -5.17 3.63
C GLY A 30 2.82 -6.34 2.91
N ARG A 31 2.69 -7.57 3.44
CA ARG A 31 3.21 -8.78 2.77
C ARG A 31 2.54 -9.01 1.42
N SER A 32 1.22 -8.85 1.35
CA SER A 32 0.44 -9.06 0.12
C SER A 32 0.77 -8.03 -0.95
N ALA A 33 0.99 -6.76 -0.56
CA ALA A 33 1.41 -5.70 -1.48
C ALA A 33 2.81 -5.97 -2.05
N ASN A 34 3.74 -6.43 -1.21
CA ASN A 34 5.07 -6.84 -1.65
C ASN A 34 5.01 -8.03 -2.61
N GLU A 35 4.23 -9.07 -2.28
CA GLU A 35 4.09 -10.26 -3.13
C GLU A 35 3.49 -9.90 -4.50
N ARG A 36 2.47 -9.04 -4.55
CA ARG A 36 1.91 -8.54 -5.82
C ARG A 36 2.97 -7.86 -6.69
N SER A 37 3.85 -7.05 -6.07
CA SER A 37 4.94 -6.39 -6.77
C SER A 37 5.96 -7.38 -7.31
N PHE A 38 6.32 -8.42 -6.54
CA PHE A 38 7.20 -9.49 -7.00
C PHE A 38 6.57 -10.32 -8.12
N GLN A 39 5.27 -10.60 -8.06
CA GLN A 39 4.56 -11.32 -9.12
C GLN A 39 4.56 -10.53 -10.43
N ALA A 40 4.40 -9.20 -10.37
CA ALA A 40 4.52 -8.34 -11.54
C ALA A 40 5.93 -8.41 -12.17
N ILE A 41 6.98 -8.41 -11.35
CA ILE A 41 8.38 -8.53 -11.82
C ILE A 41 8.64 -9.90 -12.45
N LYS A 42 8.13 -10.97 -11.84
CA LYS A 42 8.30 -12.35 -12.32
C LYS A 42 7.49 -12.65 -13.60
N SER A 43 6.42 -11.89 -13.84
CA SER A 43 5.55 -12.07 -14.99
C SER A 43 6.30 -11.81 -16.30
N ASP A 44 6.41 -12.87 -17.10
CA ASP A 44 7.11 -12.80 -18.39
C ASP A 44 6.41 -11.85 -19.37
N HIS A 45 5.09 -11.69 -19.27
CA HIS A 45 4.32 -10.77 -20.10
C HIS A 45 4.58 -9.30 -19.76
N LEU A 46 4.91 -8.98 -18.50
CA LEU A 46 5.07 -7.60 -18.05
C LEU A 46 6.52 -7.13 -18.18
N THR A 47 7.49 -7.95 -17.79
CA THR A 47 8.90 -7.52 -17.73
C THR A 47 9.80 -8.23 -18.74
N ARG A 48 9.38 -9.39 -19.28
CA ARG A 48 10.18 -10.23 -20.21
C ARG A 48 11.60 -10.52 -19.69
N LEU A 49 11.80 -10.47 -18.38
CA LEU A 49 13.12 -10.64 -17.74
C LEU A 49 13.75 -12.01 -18.01
N GLN A 50 12.94 -13.01 -18.36
CA GLN A 50 13.42 -14.36 -18.67
C GLN A 50 14.29 -14.41 -19.94
N HIS A 51 14.04 -13.52 -20.91
CA HIS A 51 14.78 -13.44 -22.16
C HIS A 51 16.19 -12.84 -22.01
N LEU A 52 16.52 -12.27 -20.84
CA LEU A 52 17.86 -11.74 -20.56
C LEU A 52 18.84 -12.83 -20.08
N LYS A 53 18.38 -14.06 -19.82
CA LYS A 53 19.23 -15.14 -19.28
C LYS A 53 20.27 -15.70 -20.26
N TRP A 54 20.16 -15.45 -21.57
CA TRP A 54 21.06 -16.00 -22.59
C TRP A 54 21.84 -14.91 -23.37
N GLY A 55 23.16 -15.07 -23.48
CA GLY A 55 24.04 -14.29 -24.36
C GLY A 55 25.43 -13.93 -23.76
N PRO A 56 26.55 -14.08 -24.51
CA PRO A 56 27.92 -14.04 -23.96
C PRO A 56 28.51 -12.65 -23.61
N ARG A 57 27.78 -11.55 -23.83
CA ARG A 57 28.28 -10.16 -23.59
C ARG A 57 27.30 -9.25 -22.86
N ARG A 58 26.27 -9.81 -22.23
CA ARG A 58 25.13 -9.03 -21.73
C ARG A 58 25.15 -8.70 -20.25
N GLU A 59 26.08 -9.20 -19.43
CA GLU A 59 26.08 -8.95 -17.99
C GLU A 59 25.80 -7.48 -17.62
N PRO A 60 26.61 -6.49 -18.03
CA PRO A 60 26.33 -5.09 -17.68
C PRO A 60 24.99 -4.58 -18.24
N TRP A 61 24.59 -5.06 -19.43
CA TRP A 61 23.33 -4.67 -20.05
C TRP A 61 22.12 -5.26 -19.32
N ASN A 62 22.24 -6.49 -18.81
CA ASN A 62 21.24 -7.14 -17.99
C ASN A 62 21.08 -6.44 -16.64
N HIS A 63 22.19 -6.02 -16.02
CA HIS A 63 22.15 -5.23 -14.79
C HIS A 63 21.43 -3.90 -15.02
N LEU A 64 21.72 -3.20 -16.13
CA LEU A 64 21.02 -1.97 -16.49
C LEU A 64 19.53 -2.19 -16.74
N VAL A 65 19.15 -3.24 -17.48
CA VAL A 65 17.74 -3.55 -17.76
C VAL A 65 16.99 -3.94 -16.49
N ILE A 66 17.60 -4.74 -15.60
CA ILE A 66 17.01 -5.10 -14.30
C ILE A 66 16.88 -3.86 -13.42
N ALA A 67 17.90 -3.01 -13.35
CA ALA A 67 17.85 -1.76 -12.60
C ALA A 67 16.75 -0.82 -13.13
N LEU A 68 16.61 -0.71 -14.46
CA LEU A 68 15.57 0.10 -15.08
C LEU A 68 14.17 -0.47 -14.80
N ALA A 69 14.00 -1.79 -14.89
CA ALA A 69 12.75 -2.45 -14.55
C ALA A 69 12.37 -2.16 -13.09
N TYR A 70 13.32 -2.29 -12.16
CA TYR A 70 13.08 -1.99 -10.75
C TYR A 70 12.74 -0.50 -10.53
N ALA A 71 13.43 0.42 -11.20
CA ALA A 71 13.15 1.85 -11.13
C ALA A 71 11.75 2.21 -11.67
N ILE A 72 11.35 1.63 -12.80
CA ILE A 72 10.01 1.82 -13.39
C ILE A 72 8.95 1.25 -12.46
N THR A 73 9.13 0.03 -11.97
CA THR A 73 8.19 -0.60 -11.03
C THR A 73 8.05 0.21 -9.75
N ASN A 74 9.15 0.69 -9.18
CA ASN A 74 9.14 1.53 -7.99
C ASN A 74 8.42 2.86 -8.25
N ARG A 75 8.67 3.50 -9.40
CA ARG A 75 7.93 4.71 -9.82
C ARG A 75 6.43 4.43 -9.98
N THR A 76 6.04 3.33 -10.62
CA THR A 76 4.62 2.97 -10.79
C THR A 76 3.94 2.64 -9.46
N VAL A 77 4.63 1.93 -8.58
CA VAL A 77 4.12 1.63 -7.22
C VAL A 77 3.97 2.92 -6.43
N GLN A 78 4.92 3.86 -6.52
CA GLN A 78 4.78 5.19 -5.92
C GLN A 78 3.58 5.94 -6.51
N THR A 79 3.32 5.88 -7.81
CA THR A 79 2.12 6.50 -8.39
C THR A 79 0.81 5.82 -7.98
N TRP A 80 0.83 4.55 -7.60
CA TRP A 80 -0.33 3.84 -7.06
C TRP A 80 -0.51 4.05 -5.55
N ALA A 81 0.60 4.19 -4.83
CA ALA A 81 0.65 4.47 -3.39
C ALA A 81 0.43 5.94 -3.05
N THR A 82 0.68 6.83 -4.02
CA THR A 82 0.15 8.20 -3.97
C THR A 82 -1.32 8.07 -4.31
N PRO A 83 -2.25 8.18 -3.34
CA PRO A 83 -3.65 8.28 -3.72
C PRO A 83 -3.75 9.43 -4.72
N PRO A 84 -4.53 9.31 -5.82
CA PRO A 84 -4.87 10.49 -6.59
C PRO A 84 -5.30 11.57 -5.61
N ALA A 85 -5.06 12.84 -5.93
CA ALA A 85 -5.54 13.98 -5.14
C ALA A 85 -7.09 14.07 -5.13
N ASP A 86 -7.78 12.93 -5.15
CA ASP A 86 -9.12 12.75 -4.66
C ASP A 86 -9.14 13.21 -3.21
N SER A 87 -9.68 14.41 -3.05
CA SER A 87 -9.98 14.95 -1.74
C SER A 87 -10.81 13.90 -0.99
N TRP A 88 -10.31 13.42 0.16
CA TRP A 88 -11.04 12.49 1.02
C TRP A 88 -12.49 12.96 1.27
N SER A 89 -12.70 14.28 1.24
CA SER A 89 -14.00 14.94 1.20
C SER A 89 -14.95 14.45 0.10
N GLN A 90 -14.51 14.28 -1.15
CA GLN A 90 -15.37 13.78 -2.24
C GLN A 90 -15.78 12.32 -1.99
N LYS A 91 -14.84 11.48 -1.56
CA LYS A 91 -15.14 10.07 -1.21
C LYS A 91 -16.08 9.96 -0.01
N ALA A 92 -15.92 10.82 0.99
CA ALA A 92 -16.82 10.90 2.13
C ALA A 92 -18.23 11.36 1.73
N MET A 93 -18.35 12.30 0.77
CA MET A 93 -19.64 12.73 0.23
C MET A 93 -20.35 11.63 -0.57
N ASP A 94 -19.62 10.90 -1.41
CA ASP A 94 -20.20 9.78 -2.15
C ASP A 94 -20.63 8.65 -1.22
N LEU A 95 -19.83 8.35 -0.20
CA LEU A 95 -20.21 7.41 0.86
C LEU A 95 -21.46 7.86 1.61
N ALA A 96 -21.58 9.14 1.95
CA ALA A 96 -22.78 9.67 2.59
C ALA A 96 -24.03 9.55 1.70
N ARG A 97 -23.88 9.74 0.38
CA ARG A 97 -24.95 9.57 -0.59
C ARG A 97 -25.41 8.11 -0.68
N ILE A 98 -24.48 7.15 -0.66
CA ILE A 98 -24.77 5.71 -0.71
C ILE A 98 -25.42 5.24 0.61
N LEU A 99 -24.85 5.64 1.74
CA LEU A 99 -25.27 5.19 3.06
C LEU A 99 -26.53 5.90 3.57
N ARG A 100 -26.96 7.00 2.91
CA ARG A 100 -28.04 7.92 3.33
C ARG A 100 -27.85 8.45 4.76
N ARG A 101 -26.62 8.41 5.26
CA ARG A 101 -26.19 8.90 6.58
C ARG A 101 -24.71 9.26 6.52
N PRO A 102 -24.24 10.21 7.34
CA PRO A 102 -22.84 10.57 7.36
C PRO A 102 -21.98 9.35 7.78
N PRO A 103 -20.90 9.04 7.04
CA PRO A 103 -19.99 7.98 7.43
C PRO A 103 -19.30 8.34 8.75
N MET A 104 -19.10 7.35 9.60
CA MET A 104 -18.28 7.52 10.81
C MET A 104 -16.82 7.64 10.38
N ILE A 105 -16.24 8.83 10.51
CA ILE A 105 -14.84 9.10 10.16
C ILE A 105 -14.03 8.99 11.46
N GLU A 106 -12.93 8.23 11.43
CA GLU A 106 -11.99 8.21 12.55
C GLU A 106 -11.44 9.63 12.78
N PRO A 107 -11.42 10.14 14.03
CA PRO A 107 -10.91 11.47 14.30
C PRO A 107 -9.44 11.59 13.84
N PRO A 108 -9.02 12.77 13.35
CA PRO A 108 -7.67 12.97 12.86
C PRO A 108 -6.66 12.65 13.97
N ARG A 109 -5.66 11.84 13.63
CA ARG A 109 -4.56 11.51 14.55
C ARG A 109 -3.71 12.77 14.72
N THR A 110 -3.66 13.30 15.94
CA THR A 110 -2.68 14.32 16.38
C THR A 110 -1.35 13.68 16.72
#